data_AF-A0A2U1VC50-F1
#
_entry.id   AF-A0A2U1VC50-F1
#
_cell.length_a   1.000
_cell.length_b   1.000
_cell.length_c   1.000
_cell.angle_alpha   90.00
_cell.angle_beta   90.00
_cell.angle_gamma   90.00
#
_symmetry.space_group_name_H-M   'P 1'
#
loop_
_entity.id
_entity.type
_entity.pdbx_description
1 polymer ?
#
loop_
_entity_poly.entity_id
_entity_poly.type
_entity_poly.pdbx_seq_one_letter_code
_entity_poly.pdbx_strand_id
1 'polypeptide(L)'
;MRNLATRPSAVDLARTAGVRAAGAGVLAVLLAGCGAIPTPQVARPDPAVLSALERASSNECNPSVASVLTGSGVQAPQIRSVAYGLYRDEIRDRIVRYDAWIGLTNQPGAIVVTVDDDCRPIQIYARGGARLPDAAR
;
A
#
# COMPACT_ATOMS: atom_id res chain seq x y z
N MET A 1 -17.00 -3.04 51.93
CA MET A 1 -15.58 -2.67 51.97
C MET A 1 -14.81 -3.72 51.15
N ARG A 2 -14.47 -3.41 49.89
CA ARG A 2 -13.85 -4.36 48.95
C ARG A 2 -12.40 -3.91 48.71
N ASN A 3 -11.44 -4.61 49.29
CA ASN A 3 -10.02 -4.37 49.05
C ASN A 3 -9.57 -5.16 47.82
N LEU A 4 -9.08 -4.43 46.81
CA LEU A 4 -8.55 -4.96 45.57
C LEU A 4 -7.25 -5.72 45.85
N ALA A 5 -7.22 -7.01 45.51
CA ALA A 5 -6.02 -7.80 45.43
C ALA A 5 -5.15 -7.31 44.27
N THR A 6 -3.96 -6.81 44.63
CA THR A 6 -2.88 -6.38 43.75
C THR A 6 -2.42 -7.57 42.90
N ARG A 7 -2.58 -7.49 41.58
CA ARG A 7 -2.04 -8.49 40.64
C ARG A 7 -0.51 -8.32 40.57
N PRO A 8 0.29 -9.38 40.75
CA PRO A 8 1.74 -9.30 40.55
C PRO A 8 2.08 -9.09 39.06
N SER A 9 3.04 -8.20 38.82
CA SER A 9 3.56 -7.80 37.51
C SER A 9 4.27 -8.93 36.75
N ALA A 10 4.24 -8.84 35.42
CA ALA A 10 4.81 -9.79 34.44
C ALA A 10 6.34 -9.99 34.49
N VAL A 11 7.04 -9.47 35.50
CA VAL A 11 8.50 -9.48 35.60
C VAL A 11 9.02 -10.75 36.30
N ASP A 12 8.18 -11.45 37.07
CA ASP A 12 8.57 -12.62 37.88
C ASP A 12 8.42 -14.00 37.20
N LEU A 13 8.00 -14.05 35.93
CA LEU A 13 7.88 -15.32 35.18
C LEU A 13 9.18 -15.72 34.44
N ALA A 14 10.23 -14.91 34.52
CA ALA A 14 11.48 -15.13 33.78
C ALA A 14 12.50 -16.06 34.48
N ARG A 15 12.16 -16.68 35.61
CA ARG A 15 13.17 -17.34 36.45
C ARG A 15 12.68 -18.67 37.03
N THR A 16 12.51 -19.69 36.17
CA THR A 16 12.84 -21.11 36.44
C THR A 16 12.27 -22.02 35.35
N ALA A 17 13.08 -22.32 34.34
CA ALA A 17 12.89 -23.54 33.54
C ALA A 17 14.29 -24.04 33.16
N GLY A 18 14.59 -25.27 33.56
CA GLY A 18 15.93 -25.81 33.71
C GLY A 18 16.80 -25.77 32.46
N VAL A 19 18.04 -25.30 32.66
CA VAL A 19 19.16 -25.60 31.77
C VAL A 19 19.63 -27.01 32.12
N ARG A 20 19.28 -28.00 31.29
CA ARG A 20 19.95 -29.29 31.23
C ARG A 20 20.14 -29.73 29.78
N ALA A 21 21.42 -29.84 29.43
CA ALA A 21 22.01 -30.75 28.46
C ALA A 21 21.66 -30.58 26.95
N ALA A 22 22.63 -29.99 26.25
CA ALA A 22 23.31 -30.55 25.09
C ALA A 22 22.51 -30.90 23.81
N GLY A 23 22.78 -30.11 22.76
CA GLY A 23 22.92 -30.61 21.39
C GLY A 23 21.66 -30.63 20.53
N ALA A 24 21.73 -29.89 19.42
CA ALA A 24 20.81 -29.90 18.28
C ALA A 24 19.40 -29.33 18.52
N GLY A 25 19.11 -28.20 17.86
CA GLY A 25 17.72 -27.72 17.73
C GLY A 25 17.49 -26.21 17.67
N VAL A 26 18.48 -25.37 17.38
CA VAL A 26 18.22 -23.97 17.02
C VAL A 26 17.84 -23.92 15.55
N LEU A 27 16.58 -24.23 15.23
CA LEU A 27 15.96 -23.82 13.96
C LEU A 27 14.44 -23.72 14.16
N ALA A 28 14.01 -22.89 15.11
CA ALA A 28 12.64 -22.41 15.14
C ALA A 28 12.46 -21.45 13.97
N VAL A 29 12.00 -22.04 12.87
CA VAL A 29 11.71 -21.48 11.57
C VAL A 29 10.95 -20.14 11.69
N LEU A 30 11.61 -19.05 11.32
CA LEU A 30 11.04 -17.71 11.11
C LEU A 30 10.23 -17.68 9.79
N LEU A 31 9.15 -18.44 9.69
CA LEU A 31 8.18 -18.32 8.58
C LEU A 31 7.21 -17.14 8.83
N ALA A 32 7.75 -15.98 9.17
CA ALA A 32 6.97 -14.76 9.28
C ALA A 32 6.77 -14.16 7.88
N GLY A 33 5.64 -14.53 7.26
CA GLY A 33 4.90 -13.69 6.32
C GLY A 33 5.49 -13.55 4.92
N CYS A 34 5.01 -14.35 3.97
CA CYS A 34 4.79 -13.82 2.63
C CYS A 34 3.79 -12.67 2.79
N GLY A 35 4.28 -11.43 2.87
CA GLY A 35 3.44 -10.24 2.96
C GLY A 35 2.49 -10.25 1.77
N ALA A 36 1.18 -10.36 2.04
CA ALA A 36 0.17 -10.23 1.01
C ALA A 36 0.35 -8.85 0.36
N ILE A 37 0.52 -8.81 -0.96
CA ILE A 37 0.49 -7.55 -1.70
C ILE A 37 -0.93 -6.99 -1.51
N PRO A 38 -1.09 -5.80 -0.93
CA PRO A 38 -2.42 -5.25 -0.69
C PRO A 38 -3.12 -5.06 -2.03
N THR A 39 -4.30 -5.68 -2.16
CA THR A 39 -5.17 -5.44 -3.30
C THR A 39 -5.60 -3.98 -3.31
N PRO A 40 -5.60 -3.29 -4.46
CA PRO A 40 -6.07 -1.91 -4.55
C PRO A 40 -7.47 -1.78 -3.96
N GLN A 41 -7.64 -0.87 -3.00
CA GLN A 41 -8.98 -0.49 -2.55
C GLN A 41 -9.59 0.39 -3.63
N VAL A 42 -10.64 -0.13 -4.27
CA VAL A 42 -11.39 0.59 -5.31
C VAL A 42 -12.69 1.13 -4.73
N ALA A 43 -12.98 2.38 -5.01
CA ALA A 43 -14.25 3.03 -4.67
C ALA A 43 -14.84 3.70 -5.92
N ARG A 44 -16.10 4.13 -5.85
CA ARG A 44 -16.65 5.01 -6.90
C ARG A 44 -15.71 6.22 -7.06
N PRO A 45 -15.21 6.54 -8.28
CA PRO A 45 -14.32 7.67 -8.48
C PRO A 45 -14.95 8.96 -7.95
N ASP A 46 -14.21 9.67 -7.09
CA ASP A 46 -14.55 11.05 -6.74
C ASP A 46 -14.42 11.91 -8.02
N PRO A 47 -15.49 12.62 -8.44
CA PRO A 47 -15.44 13.47 -9.62
C PRO A 47 -14.32 14.51 -9.58
N ALA A 48 -14.00 15.07 -8.41
CA ALA A 48 -12.93 16.06 -8.27
C ALA A 48 -11.54 15.43 -8.47
N VAL A 49 -11.35 14.20 -7.99
CA VAL A 49 -10.11 13.45 -8.22
C VAL A 49 -9.96 13.15 -9.71
N LEU A 50 -11.02 12.63 -10.35
CA LEU A 50 -11.00 12.35 -11.79
C LEU A 50 -10.68 13.60 -12.61
N SER A 51 -11.35 14.72 -12.34
CA SER A 51 -11.08 15.99 -13.03
C SER A 51 -9.69 16.55 -12.73
N ALA A 52 -9.06 16.23 -11.59
CA ALA A 52 -7.66 16.58 -11.35
C ALA A 52 -6.71 15.75 -12.22
N LEU A 53 -6.96 14.44 -12.36
CA LEU A 53 -6.18 13.57 -13.23
C LEU A 53 -6.29 13.98 -14.70
N GLU A 54 -7.51 14.22 -15.19
CA GLU A 54 -7.77 14.60 -16.59
C GLU A 54 -7.11 15.93 -16.98
N ARG A 55 -7.08 16.90 -16.05
CA ARG A 55 -6.37 18.17 -16.27
C ARG A 55 -4.86 18.01 -16.26
N ALA A 56 -4.32 17.06 -15.49
CA ALA A 56 -2.88 16.83 -15.39
C ALA A 56 -2.35 16.00 -16.57
N SER A 57 -3.09 14.99 -17.00
CA SER A 57 -2.75 14.13 -18.13
C SER A 57 -4.01 13.50 -18.72
N SER A 58 -4.24 13.66 -20.02
CA SER A 58 -5.28 12.91 -20.72
C SER A 58 -4.84 11.45 -20.89
N ASN A 59 -5.50 10.52 -20.20
CA ASN A 59 -5.26 9.09 -20.31
C ASN A 59 -6.57 8.31 -20.09
N GLU A 60 -6.79 7.26 -20.88
CA GLU A 60 -8.01 6.45 -20.84
C GLU A 60 -8.21 5.70 -19.51
N CYS A 61 -7.13 5.42 -18.77
CA CYS A 61 -7.18 4.76 -17.47
C CYS A 61 -7.46 5.71 -16.30
N ASN A 62 -7.62 7.01 -16.54
CA ASN A 62 -7.92 8.00 -15.49
C ASN A 62 -9.12 7.60 -14.59
N PRO A 63 -10.24 7.07 -15.11
CA PRO A 63 -11.35 6.62 -14.25
C PRO A 63 -10.96 5.51 -13.27
N SER A 64 -10.19 4.52 -13.73
CA SER A 64 -9.70 3.43 -12.87
C SER A 64 -8.68 3.92 -11.85
N VAL A 65 -7.76 4.79 -12.26
CA VAL A 65 -6.78 5.39 -11.33
C VAL A 65 -7.49 6.25 -10.27
N ALA A 66 -8.48 7.05 -10.67
CA ALA A 66 -9.29 7.82 -9.73
C ALA A 66 -10.05 6.92 -8.75
N SER A 67 -10.61 5.79 -9.21
CA SER A 67 -11.27 4.79 -8.35
C SER A 67 -10.36 4.29 -7.23
N VAL A 68 -9.11 3.96 -7.58
CA VAL A 68 -8.11 3.47 -6.62
C VAL A 68 -7.68 4.59 -5.65
N LEU A 69 -7.42 5.79 -6.17
CA LEU A 69 -7.02 6.94 -5.34
C LEU A 69 -8.12 7.32 -4.35
N THR A 70 -9.39 7.35 -4.78
CA THR A 70 -10.54 7.58 -3.89
C THR A 70 -10.65 6.49 -2.84
N GLY A 71 -10.55 5.21 -3.22
CA GLY A 71 -10.59 4.10 -2.27
C GLY A 71 -9.43 4.11 -1.28
N SER A 72 -8.31 4.74 -1.64
CA SER A 72 -7.14 4.92 -0.79
C SER A 72 -7.15 6.24 0.01
N GLY A 73 -8.23 7.02 -0.06
CA GLY A 73 -8.38 8.28 0.68
C GLY A 73 -7.58 9.47 0.13
N VAL A 74 -7.05 9.40 -1.09
CA VAL A 74 -6.38 10.52 -1.76
C VAL A 74 -7.43 11.50 -2.30
N GLN A 75 -7.26 12.78 -1.97
CA GLN A 75 -8.19 13.85 -2.35
C GLN A 75 -7.59 14.73 -3.43
N ALA A 76 -8.45 15.33 -4.27
CA ALA A 76 -8.03 16.16 -5.40
C ALA A 76 -7.03 17.29 -5.03
N PRO A 77 -7.19 18.05 -3.91
CA PRO A 77 -6.25 19.11 -3.55
C PRO A 77 -4.84 18.60 -3.21
N GLN A 78 -4.70 17.31 -2.91
CA GLN A 78 -3.42 16.70 -2.62
C GLN A 78 -2.65 16.36 -3.89
N ILE A 79 -3.30 16.28 -5.05
CA ILE A 79 -2.68 15.87 -6.32
C ILE A 79 -1.96 17.07 -6.93
N ARG A 80 -0.63 16.98 -7.00
CA ARG A 80 0.24 18.00 -7.62
C ARG A 80 0.52 17.69 -9.09
N SER A 81 0.76 16.42 -9.41
CA SER A 81 1.18 16.00 -10.76
C SER A 81 0.79 14.57 -11.04
N VAL A 82 0.62 14.24 -12.33
CA VAL A 82 0.36 12.90 -12.82
C VAL A 82 1.26 12.65 -14.03
N ALA A 83 1.91 11.50 -14.07
CA ALA A 83 2.64 11.03 -15.24
C ALA A 83 2.37 9.54 -15.47
N TYR A 84 2.20 9.12 -16.71
CA TYR A 84 1.98 7.72 -17.06
C TYR A 84 3.25 7.12 -17.66
N GLY A 85 3.78 6.08 -17.01
CA GLY A 85 4.78 5.19 -17.59
C GLY A 85 4.09 4.05 -18.32
N LEU A 86 4.49 3.78 -19.56
CA LEU A 86 3.94 2.69 -20.36
C LEU A 86 4.95 1.53 -20.39
N TYR A 87 4.47 0.31 -20.15
CA TYR A 87 5.27 -0.89 -20.37
C TYR A 87 4.74 -1.63 -21.59
N ARG A 88 5.63 -1.87 -22.54
CA ARG A 88 5.36 -2.63 -23.75
C ARG A 88 6.03 -3.99 -23.65
N ASP A 89 5.32 -5.01 -24.12
CA ASP A 89 5.93 -6.30 -24.46
C ASP A 89 6.67 -6.11 -25.79
N GLU A 90 8.00 -6.15 -25.76
CA GLU A 90 8.87 -5.94 -26.93
C GLU A 90 8.69 -7.02 -28.01
N ILE A 91 8.21 -8.20 -27.64
CA ILE A 91 8.02 -9.33 -28.56
C ILE A 91 6.68 -9.20 -29.30
N ARG A 92 5.65 -8.69 -28.61
CA ARG A 92 4.26 -8.61 -29.14
C ARG A 92 3.84 -7.21 -29.55
N ASP A 93 4.72 -6.21 -29.41
CA ASP A 93 4.47 -4.77 -29.61
C ASP A 93 3.12 -4.28 -29.10
N ARG A 94 2.76 -4.74 -27.89
CA ARG A 94 1.52 -4.33 -27.21
C ARG A 94 1.85 -3.72 -25.86
N ILE A 95 1.04 -2.74 -25.47
CA ILE A 95 1.04 -2.24 -24.10
C ILE A 95 0.50 -3.37 -23.23
N VAL A 96 1.16 -3.62 -22.10
CA VAL A 96 0.76 -4.65 -21.14
C VAL A 96 0.46 -4.07 -19.76
N ARG A 97 0.83 -2.81 -19.53
CA ARG A 97 0.70 -2.15 -18.24
C ARG A 97 0.93 -0.65 -18.36
N TYR A 98 0.22 0.10 -17.53
CA TYR A 98 0.51 1.48 -17.23
C TYR A 98 0.83 1.66 -15.74
N ASP A 99 1.83 2.48 -15.44
CA ASP A 99 2.09 2.99 -14.10
C ASP A 99 1.72 4.48 -14.05
N ALA A 100 0.68 4.83 -13.29
CA ALA A 100 0.31 6.21 -13.02
C ALA A 100 1.09 6.72 -11.80
N TRP A 101 2.04 7.62 -12.03
CA TRP A 101 2.86 8.28 -11.02
C TRP A 101 2.17 9.55 -10.52
N ILE A 102 1.62 9.49 -9.32
CA ILE A 102 0.85 10.56 -8.69
C ILE A 102 1.72 11.28 -7.67
N GLY A 103 2.18 12.47 -8.03
CA GLY A 103 2.90 13.35 -7.12
C GLY A 103 1.92 14.05 -6.19
N LEU A 104 2.15 13.97 -4.88
CA LEU A 104 1.33 14.67 -3.88
C LEU A 104 1.97 15.99 -3.41
N THR A 105 1.15 16.97 -3.06
CA THR A 105 1.58 18.32 -2.66
C THR A 105 2.37 18.34 -1.34
N ASN A 106 2.03 17.48 -0.39
CA ASN A 106 2.54 17.50 0.99
C ASN A 106 3.66 16.49 1.29
N GLN A 107 4.13 15.75 0.28
CA GLN A 107 5.17 14.75 0.47
C GLN A 107 6.09 14.62 -0.76
N PRO A 108 7.36 14.25 -0.55
CA PRO A 108 8.24 13.89 -1.65
C PRO A 108 7.80 12.57 -2.30
N GLY A 109 8.28 12.32 -3.52
CA GLY A 109 8.01 11.08 -4.25
C GLY A 109 6.63 11.04 -4.91
N ALA A 110 6.12 9.82 -5.10
CA ALA A 110 4.85 9.57 -5.76
C ALA A 110 4.13 8.33 -5.20
N ILE A 111 2.81 8.38 -5.23
CA ILE A 111 1.97 7.19 -5.20
C ILE A 111 1.93 6.63 -6.62
N VAL A 112 2.12 5.33 -6.78
CA VAL A 112 2.06 4.65 -8.07
C VAL A 112 0.86 3.75 -8.08
N VAL A 113 -0.03 3.98 -9.04
CA VAL A 113 -1.15 3.08 -9.34
C VAL A 113 -0.81 2.34 -10.62
N THR A 114 -0.67 1.02 -10.53
CA THR A 114 -0.41 0.16 -11.68
C THR A 114 -1.72 -0.43 -12.17
N VAL A 115 -1.95 -0.34 -13.47
CA VAL A 115 -3.09 -0.93 -14.17
C VAL A 115 -2.61 -1.79 -15.35
N ASP A 116 -3.39 -2.80 -15.74
CA ASP A 116 -3.14 -3.53 -16.99
C ASP A 116 -3.56 -2.71 -18.22
N ASP A 117 -3.48 -3.31 -19.41
CA ASP A 117 -3.86 -2.69 -20.68
C ASP A 117 -5.37 -2.49 -20.85
N ASP A 118 -6.19 -3.19 -20.07
CA ASP A 118 -7.65 -2.97 -19.94
C ASP A 118 -7.98 -1.96 -18.82
N CYS A 119 -6.98 -1.22 -18.32
CA CYS A 119 -7.10 -0.29 -17.20
C CYS A 119 -7.60 -0.92 -15.89
N ARG A 120 -7.42 -2.23 -15.68
CA ARG A 120 -7.80 -2.90 -14.42
C ARG A 120 -6.72 -2.67 -13.37
N PRO A 121 -7.08 -2.21 -12.16
CA PRO A 121 -6.11 -2.03 -11.07
C PRO A 121 -5.39 -3.32 -10.68
N ILE A 122 -4.06 -3.30 -10.70
CA ILE A 122 -3.20 -4.41 -10.27
C ILE A 122 -2.70 -4.15 -8.86
N GLN A 123 -2.13 -2.97 -8.61
CA GLN A 123 -1.48 -2.63 -7.36
C GLN A 123 -1.44 -1.11 -7.14
N ILE A 124 -1.34 -0.72 -5.87
CA ILE A 124 -1.02 0.65 -5.46
C ILE A 124 0.11 0.61 -4.42
N TYR A 125 1.08 1.49 -4.56
CA TYR A 125 2.21 1.57 -3.64
C TYR A 125 2.82 2.98 -3.62
N ALA A 126 3.62 3.28 -2.59
CA ALA A 126 4.35 4.54 -2.52
C ALA A 126 5.82 4.35 -2.92
N ARG A 127 6.41 5.35 -3.59
CA ARG A 127 7.81 5.35 -3.99
C ARG A 127 8.47 6.71 -3.76
N GLY A 128 9.78 6.71 -3.49
CA GLY A 128 10.57 7.93 -3.41
C GLY A 128 10.28 8.81 -2.18
N GLY A 129 9.94 8.19 -1.04
CA GLY A 129 9.62 8.92 0.21
C GLY A 129 8.14 9.27 0.39
N ALA A 130 7.30 8.96 -0.60
CA ALA A 130 5.85 9.06 -0.47
C ALA A 130 5.32 8.06 0.56
N ARG A 131 4.14 8.36 1.09
CA ARG A 131 3.33 7.44 1.90
C ARG A 131 1.92 7.36 1.31
N LEU A 132 1.30 6.20 1.42
CA LEU A 132 -0.14 6.08 1.17
C LEU A 132 -0.88 6.68 2.37
N PRO A 133 -2.05 7.31 2.16
CA PRO A 133 -2.91 7.64 3.28
C PRO A 133 -3.24 6.37 4.05
N ASP A 134 -3.32 6.47 5.38
CA ASP A 134 -3.87 5.37 6.18
C ASP A 134 -5.31 5.17 5.72
N ALA A 135 -5.60 4.03 5.10
CA ALA A 135 -6.95 3.69 4.66
C ALA A 135 -7.91 3.93 5.84
N ALA A 136 -8.95 4.74 5.63
CA ALA A 136 -9.94 5.03 6.65
C ALA A 136 -10.50 3.70 7.17
N ARG A 137 -10.16 3.36 8.42
CA ARG A 137 -10.64 2.17 9.11
C ARG A 137 -12.08 2.33 9.55
#